data_AF-A0A931WGB4-F1
#
_entry.id   AF-A0A931WGB4-F1
#
_cell.length_a   1.000
_cell.length_b   1.000
_cell.length_c   1.000
_cell.angle_alpha   90.00
_cell.angle_beta   90.00
_cell.angle_gamma   90.00
#
_symmetry.space_group_name_H-M   'P 1'
#
loop_
_entity.id
_entity.type
_entity.pdbx_description
1 polymer ?
#
loop_
_entity_poly.entity_id
_entity_poly.type
_entity_poly.pdbx_seq_one_letter_code
_entity_poly.pdbx_strand_id
1 'polypeptide(L)'
;MALMDAQLASFALDIPILLPAFGYVAGRLGKTKKTGYLLYGITLLGFWLIAGGLYFNFISIEFLPGGAGQGNHFMWNSGIEVLGANPLIVFPEPSYAHFWSAPNLLAMIAFAFVYPAILWFGFKKGRSSLA
;
A
#
# COMPACT_ATOMS: atom_id res chain seq x y z
N MET A 1 22.30 -11.44 2.95
CA MET A 1 21.25 -12.46 2.72
C MET A 1 20.00 -12.12 3.53
N ALA A 2 20.06 -12.05 4.86
CA ALA A 2 18.93 -11.67 5.73
C ALA A 2 18.25 -10.31 5.41
N LEU A 3 18.99 -9.32 4.89
CA LEU A 3 18.43 -8.02 4.50
C LEU A 3 17.48 -8.12 3.30
N MET A 4 17.76 -9.03 2.35
CA MET A 4 16.96 -9.22 1.14
C MET A 4 15.69 -10.04 1.43
N ASP A 5 15.76 -10.96 2.39
CA ASP A 5 14.62 -11.74 2.87
C ASP A 5 13.63 -10.88 3.67
N ALA A 6 14.14 -9.93 4.46
CA ALA A 6 13.32 -8.95 5.18
C ALA A 6 12.68 -7.91 4.25
N GLN A 7 13.36 -7.52 3.16
CA GLN A 7 12.81 -6.66 2.10
C GLN A 7 11.67 -7.32 1.32
N LEU A 8 11.74 -8.63 1.08
CA LEU A 8 10.65 -9.38 0.47
C LEU A 8 9.47 -9.57 1.44
N ALA A 9 9.75 -9.75 2.73
CA ALA A 9 8.72 -9.89 3.76
C ALA A 9 7.95 -8.58 4.02
N SER A 10 8.60 -7.41 3.93
CA SER A 10 7.93 -6.09 4.04
C SER A 10 7.05 -5.79 2.82
N PHE A 11 7.53 -6.10 1.62
CA PHE A 11 6.72 -6.09 0.40
C PHE A 11 5.51 -7.03 0.52
N ALA A 12 5.62 -8.08 1.34
CA ALA A 12 4.59 -9.10 1.50
C ALA A 12 3.48 -8.79 2.52
N LEU A 13 3.56 -7.70 3.29
CA LEU A 13 2.55 -7.39 4.33
C LEU A 13 1.47 -6.40 3.84
N ASP A 14 1.87 -5.27 3.25
CA ASP A 14 0.91 -4.24 2.82
C ASP A 14 0.19 -4.61 1.51
N ILE A 15 0.90 -5.25 0.60
CA ILE A 15 0.47 -5.39 -0.81
C ILE A 15 -0.29 -6.70 -1.09
N PRO A 16 0.13 -7.89 -0.62
CA PRO A 16 -0.50 -9.16 -0.98
C PRO A 16 -1.59 -9.63 -0.01
N ILE A 17 -1.78 -8.98 1.15
CA ILE A 17 -2.80 -9.38 2.13
C ILE A 17 -3.93 -8.34 2.21
N LEU A 18 -3.61 -7.07 2.47
CA LEU A 18 -4.64 -6.04 2.66
C LEU A 18 -5.36 -5.68 1.36
N LEU A 19 -4.65 -5.34 0.29
CA LEU A 19 -5.28 -4.99 -0.99
C LEU A 19 -6.23 -6.07 -1.53
N PRO A 20 -5.87 -7.37 -1.61
CA PRO A 20 -6.80 -8.37 -2.10
C PRO A 20 -7.95 -8.64 -1.12
N ALA A 21 -7.74 -8.53 0.20
CA ALA A 21 -8.81 -8.68 1.18
C ALA A 21 -9.85 -7.54 1.07
N PHE A 22 -9.40 -6.29 1.03
CA PHE A 22 -10.28 -5.14 0.83
C PHE A 22 -10.98 -5.18 -0.54
N GLY A 23 -10.27 -5.61 -1.58
CA GLY A 23 -10.86 -5.87 -2.89
C GLY A 23 -11.98 -6.89 -2.80
N TYR A 24 -11.74 -8.02 -2.14
CA TYR A 24 -12.74 -9.07 -1.92
C TYR A 24 -13.97 -8.54 -1.19
N VAL A 25 -13.79 -7.78 -0.12
CA VAL A 25 -14.88 -7.14 0.63
C VAL A 25 -15.67 -6.18 -0.26
N ALA A 26 -15.01 -5.32 -1.03
CA ALA A 26 -15.67 -4.41 -1.98
C ALA A 26 -16.49 -5.18 -3.04
N GLY A 27 -15.94 -6.29 -3.54
CA GLY A 27 -16.63 -7.16 -4.48
C GLY A 27 -17.87 -7.84 -3.88
N ARG A 28 -17.80 -8.25 -2.61
CA ARG A 28 -18.89 -8.95 -1.92
C ARG A 28 -19.98 -8.02 -1.40
N LEU A 29 -19.63 -6.81 -0.98
CA LEU A 29 -20.60 -5.78 -0.56
C LEU A 29 -21.29 -5.11 -1.76
N GLY A 30 -20.64 -5.11 -2.92
CA GLY A 30 -21.16 -4.57 -4.18
C GLY A 30 -22.28 -5.42 -4.79
N LYS A 31 -23.49 -5.36 -4.22
CA LYS A 31 -24.68 -6.11 -4.69
C LYS A 31 -25.01 -5.87 -6.18
N THR A 32 -24.64 -4.71 -6.72
CA THR A 32 -24.80 -4.38 -8.15
C THR A 32 -23.45 -4.10 -8.80
N LYS A 33 -23.39 -4.15 -10.14
CA LYS A 33 -22.19 -3.73 -10.90
C LYS A 33 -21.73 -2.32 -10.54
N LYS A 34 -22.67 -1.38 -10.49
CA LYS A 34 -22.38 0.03 -10.16
C LYS A 34 -21.83 0.18 -8.74
N THR A 35 -22.49 -0.43 -7.74
CA THR A 35 -22.05 -0.37 -6.34
C THR A 35 -20.70 -1.03 -6.15
N GLY A 36 -20.44 -2.17 -6.79
CA GLY A 36 -19.15 -2.85 -6.71
C GLY A 36 -18.00 -1.99 -7.26
N TYR A 37 -18.17 -1.39 -8.45
CA TYR A 37 -17.15 -0.50 -9.00
C TYR A 37 -16.94 0.76 -8.17
N LEU A 38 -18.01 1.31 -7.57
CA LEU A 38 -17.91 2.43 -6.65
C LEU A 38 -17.09 2.07 -5.41
N LEU A 39 -17.38 0.93 -4.78
CA LEU A 39 -16.63 0.46 -3.61
C LEU A 39 -15.16 0.15 -3.96
N TYR A 40 -14.91 -0.44 -5.12
CA TYR A 40 -13.55 -0.62 -5.64
C TYR A 40 -12.82 0.71 -5.77
N GLY A 41 -13.45 1.71 -6.41
CA GLY A 41 -12.85 3.04 -6.60
C GLY A 41 -12.58 3.78 -5.30
N ILE A 42 -13.53 3.76 -4.34
CA ILE A 42 -13.35 4.36 -3.01
C ILE A 42 -12.21 3.67 -2.26
N THR A 43 -12.15 2.34 -2.32
CA THR A 43 -11.10 1.56 -1.65
C THR A 43 -9.73 1.91 -2.26
N LEU A 44 -9.61 1.89 -3.59
CA LEU A 44 -8.38 2.24 -4.28
C LEU A 44 -7.93 3.66 -3.93
N LEU A 45 -8.85 4.62 -3.95
CA LEU A 45 -8.57 6.01 -3.60
C LEU A 45 -8.10 6.13 -2.15
N GLY A 46 -8.71 5.41 -1.21
CA GLY A 46 -8.29 5.37 0.19
C GLY A 46 -6.85 4.87 0.35
N PHE A 47 -6.51 3.76 -0.30
CA PHE A 47 -5.14 3.24 -0.31
C PHE A 47 -4.16 4.24 -0.93
N TRP A 48 -4.54 4.89 -2.03
CA TRP A 48 -3.71 5.91 -2.65
C TRP A 48 -3.49 7.13 -1.77
N LEU A 49 -4.52 7.62 -1.09
CA LEU A 49 -4.40 8.77 -0.20
C LEU A 49 -3.51 8.46 1.01
N ILE A 50 -3.64 7.28 1.61
CA ILE A 50 -2.81 6.88 2.75
C ILE A 50 -1.36 6.67 2.31
N ALA A 51 -1.13 5.84 1.29
CA ALA A 51 0.24 5.55 0.83
C ALA A 51 0.92 6.79 0.21
N GLY A 52 0.17 7.63 -0.51
CA GLY A 52 0.66 8.90 -1.04
C GLY A 52 0.95 9.90 0.09
N GLY A 53 0.09 9.99 1.10
CA GLY A 53 0.31 10.84 2.27
C GLY A 53 1.57 10.43 3.05
N LEU A 54 1.81 9.14 3.21
CA LEU A 54 3.05 8.60 3.79
C LEU A 54 4.26 8.86 2.88
N TYR A 55 4.10 8.76 1.55
CA TYR A 55 5.18 9.04 0.58
C TYR A 55 5.65 10.49 0.59
N PHE A 56 4.73 11.43 0.73
CA PHE A 56 5.03 12.86 0.77
C PHE A 56 5.30 13.38 2.20
N ASN A 57 5.34 12.51 3.21
CA ASN A 57 5.49 12.87 4.62
C ASN A 57 4.38 13.83 5.12
N PHE A 58 3.17 13.75 4.54
CA PHE A 58 2.01 14.54 4.98
C PHE A 58 1.27 13.92 6.17
N ILE A 59 1.46 12.62 6.39
CA ILE A 59 0.82 11.85 7.45
C ILE A 59 1.91 11.06 8.17
N SER A 60 1.92 11.13 9.51
CA SER A 60 2.64 10.22 10.38
C SER A 60 1.65 9.54 11.33
N ILE A 61 1.90 8.28 11.65
CA ILE A 61 1.04 7.46 12.53
C ILE A 61 1.84 7.07 13.76
N GLU A 62 1.91 8.01 14.71
CA GLU A 62 2.78 7.92 15.88
C GLU A 62 2.29 6.92 16.94
N PHE A 63 1.02 6.53 16.88
CA PHE A 63 0.44 5.57 17.82
C PHE A 63 0.79 4.10 17.51
N LEU A 64 1.41 3.82 16.36
CA LEU A 64 1.82 2.48 15.97
C LEU A 64 3.27 2.21 16.44
N PRO A 65 3.56 1.00 16.97
CA PRO A 65 4.90 0.67 17.44
C PRO A 65 5.88 0.73 16.28
N GLY A 66 6.84 1.67 16.31
CA GLY A 66 7.80 1.93 15.23
C GLY A 66 7.63 3.30 14.54
N GLY A 67 6.52 4.01 14.81
CA GLY A 67 6.33 5.40 14.34
C GLY A 67 6.18 5.51 12.83
N ALA A 68 5.16 4.87 12.26
CA ALA A 68 5.00 4.79 10.81
C ALA A 68 4.94 6.17 10.14
N GLY A 69 5.82 6.42 9.17
CA GLY A 69 5.92 7.70 8.46
C GLY A 69 6.71 8.78 9.19
N GLN A 70 7.45 8.47 10.26
CA GLN A 70 8.33 9.43 10.93
C GLN A 70 9.70 9.52 10.23
N GLY A 71 9.87 10.50 9.34
CA GLY A 71 11.17 10.87 8.74
C GLY A 71 11.23 10.71 7.22
N ASN A 72 12.42 10.82 6.63
CA ASN A 72 12.64 10.74 5.18
C ASN A 72 12.71 9.27 4.74
N HIS A 73 11.59 8.58 4.84
CA HIS A 73 11.52 7.14 4.62
C HIS A 73 10.74 6.82 3.36
N PHE A 74 11.12 5.70 2.74
CA PHE A 74 10.36 5.15 1.65
C PHE A 74 8.96 4.76 2.13
N MET A 75 7.91 5.09 1.37
CA MET A 75 6.51 4.89 1.81
C MET A 75 6.18 3.47 2.28
N TRP A 76 6.92 2.46 1.80
CA TRP A 76 6.75 1.05 2.18
C TRP A 76 7.42 0.64 3.49
N ASN A 77 8.15 1.55 4.15
CA ASN A 77 8.61 1.30 5.52
C ASN A 77 7.44 1.36 6.51
N SER A 78 6.37 2.08 6.20
CA SER A 78 5.21 2.23 7.09
C SER A 78 4.59 0.88 7.52
N GLY A 79 4.48 -0.11 6.63
CA GLY A 79 3.93 -1.44 6.95
C GLY A 79 4.75 -2.25 7.96
N ILE A 80 6.06 -2.05 8.03
CA ILE A 80 6.93 -2.70 9.02
C ILE A 80 7.16 -1.84 10.26
N GLU A 81 7.09 -0.51 10.09
CA GLU A 81 7.05 0.47 11.17
C GLU A 81 5.73 0.40 11.94
N VAL A 82 4.71 -0.32 11.44
CA VAL A 82 3.53 -0.71 12.22
C VAL A 82 3.84 -1.87 13.17
N LEU A 83 4.86 -2.68 12.86
CA LEU A 83 5.26 -3.88 13.60
C LEU A 83 6.46 -3.66 14.53
N GLY A 84 6.93 -2.42 14.68
CA GLY A 84 8.07 -2.06 15.52
C GLY A 84 9.43 -2.25 14.87
N ALA A 85 9.49 -2.51 13.57
CA ALA A 85 10.75 -2.66 12.85
C ALA A 85 11.27 -1.31 12.33
N ASN A 86 12.60 -1.18 12.27
CA ASN A 86 13.24 0.00 11.72
C ASN A 86 12.96 0.14 10.21
N PRO A 87 12.89 1.38 9.69
CA PRO A 87 12.76 1.63 8.26
C PRO A 87 13.87 0.93 7.45
N LEU A 88 13.48 0.18 6.41
CA LEU A 88 14.43 -0.57 5.56
C LEU A 88 15.18 0.33 4.57
N ILE A 89 14.51 1.38 4.09
CA ILE A 89 15.08 2.35 3.16
C ILE A 89 14.97 3.74 3.78
N VAL A 90 16.09 4.25 4.28
CA VAL A 90 16.20 5.60 4.81
C VAL A 90 16.82 6.49 3.74
N PHE A 91 16.13 7.56 3.37
CA PHE A 91 16.71 8.60 2.54
C PHE A 91 17.26 9.73 3.42
N PRO A 92 18.38 10.35 3.05
CA PRO A 92 18.87 11.55 3.72
C PRO A 92 17.94 12.75 3.48
N GLU A 93 17.26 12.78 2.34
CA GLU A 93 16.32 13.82 1.91
C GLU A 93 14.93 13.23 1.68
N PRO A 94 13.85 14.04 1.70
CA PRO A 94 12.51 13.53 1.48
C PRO A 94 12.39 12.76 0.17
N SER A 95 11.60 11.67 0.16
CA SER A 95 11.46 10.76 -0.98
C SER A 95 11.11 11.49 -2.29
N TYR A 96 10.31 12.56 -2.23
CA TYR A 96 9.97 13.36 -3.41
C TYR A 96 11.14 14.16 -4.02
N ALA A 97 12.22 14.43 -3.28
CA ALA A 97 13.39 15.15 -3.77
C ALA A 97 14.18 14.32 -4.80
N HIS A 98 14.08 12.99 -4.74
CA HIS A 98 14.70 12.06 -5.67
C HIS A 98 13.67 11.35 -6.54
N PHE A 99 12.69 12.08 -7.07
CA PHE A 99 11.54 11.54 -7.80
C PHE A 99 11.92 10.52 -8.89
N TRP A 100 12.99 10.79 -9.66
CA TRP A 100 13.46 9.92 -10.74
C TRP A 100 14.41 8.81 -10.32
N SER A 101 14.66 8.64 -9.01
CA SER A 101 15.48 7.54 -8.52
C SER A 101 14.78 6.20 -8.77
N ALA A 102 15.58 5.16 -9.05
CA ALA A 102 15.08 3.80 -9.24
C ALA A 102 14.08 3.33 -8.15
N PRO A 103 14.32 3.52 -6.83
CA PRO A 103 13.35 3.10 -5.82
C PRO A 103 12.03 3.87 -5.93
N ASN A 104 12.05 5.18 -6.19
CA ASN A 104 10.81 5.97 -6.34
C ASN A 104 10.03 5.62 -7.60
N LEU A 105 10.72 5.34 -8.70
CA LEU A 105 10.07 4.85 -9.92
C LEU A 105 9.37 3.50 -9.70
N LEU A 106 10.01 2.57 -8.98
CA LEU A 106 9.38 1.30 -8.59
C LEU A 106 8.17 1.55 -7.69
N ALA A 107 8.29 2.47 -6.74
CA ALA A 107 7.21 2.90 -5.86
C ALA A 107 6.01 3.44 -6.65
N MET A 108 6.26 4.32 -7.61
CA MET A 108 5.23 4.90 -8.48
C MET A 108 4.58 3.86 -9.38
N ILE A 109 5.35 2.95 -9.98
CA ILE A 109 4.81 1.86 -10.82
C ILE A 109 3.91 0.96 -9.98
N ALA A 110 4.35 0.60 -8.78
CA ALA A 110 3.56 -0.25 -7.90
C ALA A 110 2.28 0.47 -7.42
N PHE A 111 2.38 1.75 -7.05
CA PHE A 111 1.24 2.57 -6.67
C PHE A 111 0.24 2.72 -7.83
N ALA A 112 0.71 3.01 -9.05
CA ALA A 112 -0.14 3.27 -10.20
C ALA A 112 -0.73 2.01 -10.85
N PHE A 113 -0.03 0.88 -10.82
CA PHE A 113 -0.42 -0.32 -11.57
C PHE A 113 -0.62 -1.56 -10.69
N VAL A 114 0.30 -1.82 -9.77
CA VAL A 114 0.26 -3.05 -8.94
C VAL A 114 -0.88 -2.99 -7.93
N TYR A 115 -1.10 -1.83 -7.29
CA TYR A 115 -2.17 -1.64 -6.32
C TYR A 115 -3.55 -1.86 -6.94
N PRO A 116 -3.91 -1.20 -8.07
CA PRO A 116 -5.13 -1.49 -8.78
C PRO A 116 -5.26 -2.97 -9.19
N ALA A 117 -4.18 -3.58 -9.71
CA ALA A 117 -4.23 -4.96 -10.21
C ALA A 117 -4.53 -5.97 -9.09
N ILE A 118 -3.91 -5.81 -7.92
CA ILE A 118 -4.11 -6.72 -6.78
C ILE A 118 -5.49 -6.48 -6.14
N LEU A 119 -5.89 -5.22 -5.98
CA LEU A 119 -7.23 -4.89 -5.50
C LEU A 119 -8.31 -5.46 -6.44
N TRP A 120 -8.07 -5.39 -7.75
CA TRP A 120 -8.95 -5.93 -8.78
C TRP A 120 -9.07 -7.45 -8.73
N PHE A 121 -7.96 -8.13 -8.46
CA PHE A 121 -7.95 -9.57 -8.24
C PHE A 121 -8.88 -9.96 -7.07
N GLY A 122 -8.74 -9.29 -5.92
CA GLY A 122 -9.62 -9.48 -4.77
C GLY A 122 -11.09 -9.19 -5.12
N PHE A 123 -11.34 -8.07 -5.79
CA PHE A 123 -12.67 -7.65 -6.22
C PHE A 123 -13.38 -8.67 -7.10
N LYS A 124 -12.69 -9.22 -8.10
CA LYS A 124 -13.24 -10.27 -8.97
C LYS A 124 -13.63 -11.52 -8.16
N LYS A 125 -12.78 -11.95 -7.23
CA LYS A 125 -13.06 -13.10 -6.36
C LYS A 125 -14.25 -12.86 -5.43
N GLY A 126 -14.36 -11.65 -4.87
CA GLY A 126 -15.51 -11.25 -4.05
C GLY A 126 -16.81 -11.30 -4.84
N ARG A 127 -16.80 -10.79 -6.07
CA ARG A 127 -17.97 -10.79 -6.95
C ARG A 127 -18.40 -12.16 -7.44
N SER A 128 -17.46 -13.04 -7.79
CA SER A 128 -17.77 -14.39 -8.27
C SER A 128 -18.42 -15.26 -7.19
N SER A 129 -18.22 -14.93 -5.91
CA SER A 129 -18.83 -15.65 -4.78
C SER A 129 -20.32 -15.32 -4.54
N LEU A 130 -20.92 -14.46 -5.37
CA LEU A 130 -22.32 -14.05 -5.32
C LEU A 130 -23.13 -14.54 -6.53
N ALA A 131 -22.46 -15.11 -7.54
CA ALA A 131 -23.06 -15.70 -8.73
C ALA A 131 -23.20 -17.21 -8.54
#